data_AF-A0A6G7IYR9-F1
#
_entry.id   AF-A0A6G7IYR9-F1
#
_cell.length_a   1.000
_cell.length_b   1.000
_cell.length_c   1.000
_cell.angle_alpha   90.00
_cell.angle_beta   90.00
_cell.angle_gamma   90.00
#
_symmetry.space_group_name_H-M   'P 1'
#
loop_
_entity.id
_entity.type
_entity.pdbx_description
1 polymer ?
#
loop_
_entity_poly.entity_id
_entity_poly.type
_entity_poly.pdbx_seq_one_letter_code
_entity_poly.pdbx_strand_id
1 'polypeptide(L)'
;MQIKVMAWNILHGGNDIENGLQHVIDIIREVDPDILLMVETYGSGKQIAENLGYNFHLCAPEGTPLDDKSTNLSIFSKYPLGETLTTLYALLTLTSFQVQDSRISRPKHS
;
A
#
# COMPACT_ATOMS: atom_id res chain seq x y z
N MET A 1 -6.44 0.35 -20.22
CA MET A 1 -5.64 -0.01 -19.03
C MET A 1 -6.62 -0.46 -17.96
N GLN A 2 -6.34 -1.56 -17.28
CA GLN A 2 -7.13 -2.05 -16.15
C GLN A 2 -6.24 -1.96 -14.91
N ILE A 3 -6.79 -1.53 -13.77
CA ILE A 3 -6.08 -1.46 -12.49
C ILE A 3 -6.78 -2.43 -11.54
N LYS A 4 -6.01 -3.32 -10.91
CA LYS A 4 -6.50 -4.24 -9.87
C LYS A 4 -6.28 -3.61 -8.50
N VAL A 5 -7.36 -3.37 -7.78
CA VAL A 5 -7.33 -2.79 -6.43
C VAL A 5 -7.80 -3.84 -5.43
N MET A 6 -7.06 -4.02 -4.34
CA MET A 6 -7.43 -4.87 -3.22
C MET A 6 -7.58 -4.02 -1.96
N ALA A 7 -8.64 -4.25 -1.19
CA ALA A 7 -8.81 -3.69 0.14
C ALA A 7 -8.95 -4.83 1.15
N TRP A 8 -8.11 -4.85 2.18
CA TRP A 8 -8.08 -5.96 3.13
C TRP A 8 -7.78 -5.49 4.55
N ASN A 9 -8.68 -5.83 5.49
CA ASN A 9 -8.36 -5.87 6.91
C ASN A 9 -7.67 -7.20 7.22
N ILE A 10 -6.39 -7.17 7.60
CA ILE A 10 -5.59 -8.38 7.85
C ILE A 10 -5.64 -8.88 9.30
N LEU A 11 -6.40 -8.21 10.17
CA LEU A 11 -6.62 -8.51 11.59
C LEU A 11 -5.32 -8.63 12.39
N HIS A 12 -5.07 -7.69 13.30
CA HIS A 12 -3.87 -7.69 14.16
C HIS A 12 -2.53 -7.87 13.42
N GLY A 13 -2.42 -7.34 12.20
CA GLY A 13 -1.21 -7.41 11.37
C GLY A 13 -0.88 -8.81 10.84
N GLY A 14 -1.84 -9.74 10.84
CA GLY A 14 -1.60 -11.13 10.48
C GLY A 14 -0.74 -11.89 11.50
N ASN A 15 -0.71 -11.46 12.76
CA ASN A 15 0.14 -12.04 13.80
C ASN A 15 -0.57 -13.05 14.71
N ASP A 16 -1.88 -13.26 14.53
CA ASP A 16 -2.68 -14.13 15.40
C ASP A 16 -2.43 -15.63 15.20
N ILE A 17 -1.71 -16.00 14.14
CA ILE A 17 -1.35 -17.38 13.82
C ILE A 17 0.15 -17.50 13.51
N GLU A 18 0.69 -18.70 13.71
CA GLU A 18 2.06 -19.03 13.34
C GLU A 18 2.30 -18.73 11.85
N ASN A 19 3.37 -18.01 11.54
CA ASN A 19 3.73 -17.55 10.19
C ASN A 19 2.65 -16.72 9.47
N GLY A 20 1.69 -16.12 10.20
CA GLY A 20 0.57 -15.41 9.59
C GLY A 20 0.99 -14.24 8.69
N LEU A 21 2.05 -13.50 9.04
CA LEU A 21 2.61 -12.46 8.17
C LEU A 21 3.08 -13.02 6.83
N GLN A 22 3.71 -14.21 6.83
CA GLN A 22 4.15 -14.88 5.60
C GLN A 22 2.94 -15.30 4.76
N HIS A 23 1.89 -15.83 5.39
CA HIS A 23 0.65 -16.16 4.67
C HIS A 23 -0.01 -14.93 4.02
N VAL A 24 -0.03 -13.79 4.72
CA VAL A 24 -0.52 -12.51 4.15
C VAL A 24 0.31 -12.13 2.92
N ILE A 25 1.64 -12.18 3.02
CA ILE A 25 2.55 -11.90 1.91
C ILE A 25 2.28 -12.85 0.73
N ASP A 26 2.10 -14.14 0.99
CA ASP A 26 1.89 -15.14 -0.06
C ASP A 26 0.54 -14.95 -0.77
N ILE A 27 -0.53 -14.65 -0.03
CA ILE A 27 -1.85 -14.32 -0.59
C ILE A 27 -1.76 -13.07 -1.48
N ILE A 28 -1.10 -12.01 -1.02
CA ILE A 28 -0.96 -10.79 -1.83
C ILE A 28 -0.15 -11.07 -3.10
N ARG A 29 0.90 -11.88 -3.00
CA ARG A 29 1.72 -12.28 -4.15
C ARG A 29 0.91 -13.07 -5.18
N GLU A 30 0.01 -13.94 -4.74
CA GLU A 30 -0.86 -14.72 -5.62
C GLU A 30 -1.94 -13.85 -6.30
N VAL A 31 -2.58 -12.95 -5.53
CA VAL A 31 -3.62 -12.05 -6.06
C VAL A 31 -3.01 -11.00 -7.00
N ASP A 32 -1.78 -10.58 -6.74
CA ASP A 32 -1.00 -9.59 -7.48
C ASP A 32 -1.78 -8.28 -7.78
N PRO A 33 -2.22 -7.51 -6.76
CA PRO A 33 -2.92 -6.24 -6.96
C PRO A 33 -1.97 -5.13 -7.39
N ASP A 34 -2.45 -4.15 -8.16
CA ASP A 34 -1.65 -2.98 -8.48
C ASP A 34 -1.60 -1.98 -7.30
N ILE A 35 -2.71 -1.89 -6.56
CA ILE A 35 -2.89 -1.01 -5.41
C ILE A 35 -3.53 -1.82 -4.27
N LEU A 36 -3.00 -1.67 -3.06
CA LEU A 36 -3.56 -2.26 -1.84
C LEU A 36 -3.94 -1.18 -0.84
N LEU A 37 -5.13 -1.32 -0.25
CA LEU A 37 -5.59 -0.58 0.92
C LEU A 37 -5.65 -1.55 2.10
N MET A 38 -4.80 -1.34 3.10
CA MET A 38 -4.58 -2.30 4.17
C MET A 38 -5.01 -1.71 5.51
N VAL A 39 -5.90 -2.42 6.20
CA VAL A 39 -6.40 -2.07 7.54
C VAL A 39 -5.87 -3.09 8.54
N GLU A 40 -5.67 -2.64 9.77
CA GLU A 40 -5.11 -3.39 10.90
C GLU A 40 -3.70 -3.89 10.66
N THR A 41 -2.85 -3.05 10.06
CA THR A 41 -1.45 -3.43 9.84
C THR A 41 -0.60 -3.39 11.11
N TYR A 42 -0.88 -2.51 12.08
CA TYR A 42 -0.20 -2.44 13.39
C TYR A 42 1.33 -2.61 13.32
N GLY A 43 1.97 -1.83 12.44
CA GLY A 43 3.42 -1.85 12.23
C GLY A 43 3.95 -2.88 11.21
N SER A 44 3.14 -3.85 10.78
CA SER A 44 3.58 -4.87 9.80
C SER A 44 3.57 -4.38 8.34
N GLY A 45 2.83 -3.31 8.04
CA GLY A 45 2.55 -2.89 6.66
C GLY A 45 3.82 -2.57 5.86
N LYS A 46 4.81 -1.91 6.50
CA LYS A 46 6.09 -1.58 5.85
C LYS A 46 6.86 -2.84 5.45
N GLN A 47 6.94 -3.83 6.34
CA GLN A 47 7.60 -5.10 6.07
C GLN A 47 6.90 -5.87 4.93
N ILE A 48 5.57 -5.90 4.92
CA ILE A 48 4.80 -6.54 3.84
C ILE A 48 5.13 -5.89 2.49
N ALA A 49 5.09 -4.56 2.43
CA ALA A 49 5.37 -3.81 1.21
C ALA A 49 6.81 -4.04 0.69
N GLU A 50 7.80 -4.07 1.58
CA GLU A 50 9.21 -4.33 1.22
C GLU A 50 9.42 -5.74 0.67
N ASN A 51 8.77 -6.75 1.28
CA ASN A 51 8.85 -8.15 0.82
C ASN A 51 8.22 -8.37 -0.57
N LEU A 52 7.31 -7.49 -0.96
CA LEU A 52 6.55 -7.59 -2.21
C LEU A 52 6.99 -6.56 -3.26
N GLY A 53 7.91 -5.65 -2.93
CA GLY A 53 8.42 -4.62 -3.85
C GLY A 53 7.44 -3.48 -4.13
N TYR A 54 6.52 -3.17 -3.20
CA TYR A 54 5.58 -2.08 -3.34
C TYR A 54 6.12 -0.77 -2.77
N ASN A 55 5.69 0.35 -3.36
CA ASN A 55 5.74 1.65 -2.70
C ASN A 55 4.77 1.65 -1.52
N PHE A 56 5.15 2.28 -0.42
CA PHE A 56 4.41 2.22 0.86
C PHE A 56 4.09 3.63 1.37
N HIS A 57 2.84 3.84 1.77
CA HIS A 57 2.39 5.01 2.50
C HIS A 57 1.72 4.59 3.80
N LEU A 58 2.21 5.12 4.92
CA LEU A 58 1.57 4.99 6.22
C LEU A 58 0.57 6.12 6.41
N CYS A 59 -0.69 5.79 6.69
CA CYS A 59 -1.73 6.77 6.97
C CYS A 59 -1.70 7.15 8.47
N ALA A 60 -0.73 7.99 8.84
CA ALA A 60 -0.51 8.46 10.20
C ALA A 60 0.04 9.91 10.19
N PRO A 61 0.07 10.61 11.35
CA PRO A 61 0.73 11.91 11.45
C PRO A 61 2.17 11.87 10.93
N GLU A 62 2.64 12.98 10.38
CA GLU A 62 4.02 13.11 9.91
C GLU A 62 5.01 12.82 11.06
N GLY A 63 6.07 12.07 10.75
CA GLY A 63 7.06 11.64 11.75
C GLY A 63 6.70 10.38 12.53
N THR A 64 5.51 9.79 12.32
CA THR A 64 5.16 8.49 12.91
C THR A 64 6.11 7.40 12.36
N PRO A 65 6.72 6.56 13.22
CA PRO A 65 7.53 5.43 12.78
C PRO A 65 6.73 4.47 11.88
N LEU A 66 7.37 3.93 10.84
CA LEU A 66 6.69 3.07 9.85
C LEU A 66 6.25 1.71 10.41
N ASP A 67 6.86 1.30 11.52
CA ASP A 67 6.62 0.07 12.28
C ASP A 67 5.84 0.33 13.59
N ASP A 68 5.30 1.54 13.77
CA ASP A 68 4.54 1.90 14.97
C ASP A 68 3.28 1.04 15.08
N LYS A 69 3.18 0.28 16.18
CA LYS A 69 2.08 -0.65 16.45
C LYS A 69 0.74 0.02 16.74
N SER A 70 0.72 1.33 16.97
CA SER A 70 -0.52 2.11 17.11
C SER A 70 -1.16 2.45 15.75
N THR A 71 -0.46 2.21 14.65
CA THR A 71 -0.93 2.56 13.30
C THR A 71 -1.83 1.49 12.70
N ASN A 72 -2.89 1.92 12.01
CA ASN A 72 -3.93 1.01 11.54
C ASN A 72 -3.96 0.89 10.00
N LEU A 73 -3.87 2.02 9.31
CA LEU A 73 -4.12 2.12 7.88
C LEU A 73 -2.83 2.34 7.10
N SER A 74 -2.68 1.63 5.99
CA SER A 74 -1.58 1.84 5.05
C SER A 74 -2.00 1.56 3.60
N ILE A 75 -1.29 2.16 2.66
CA ILE A 75 -1.56 2.09 1.22
C ILE A 75 -0.31 1.60 0.50
N PHE A 76 -0.44 0.56 -0.31
CA PHE A 76 0.67 0.01 -1.09
C PHE A 76 0.39 0.21 -2.58
N SER A 77 1.42 0.46 -3.37
CA SER A 77 1.26 0.62 -4.82
C SER A 77 2.48 0.16 -5.60
N LYS A 78 2.27 -0.54 -6.71
CA LYS A 78 3.33 -0.80 -7.70
C LYS A 78 3.79 0.47 -8.41
N TYR A 79 2.93 1.48 -8.47
CA TYR A 79 3.22 2.78 -9.06
C TYR A 79 3.78 3.77 -8.02
N PRO A 80 4.63 4.72 -8.44
CA PRO A 80 5.09 5.80 -7.57
C PRO A 80 3.91 6.54 -6.92
N LEU A 81 4.05 6.76 -5.61
CA LEU A 81 3.10 7.55 -4.83
C LEU A 81 3.28 9.02 -5.19
N GLY A 82 2.17 9.70 -5.47
CA GLY A 82 2.12 11.13 -5.71
C GLY A 82 1.75 11.91 -4.46
N GLU A 83 1.00 13.00 -4.65
CA GLU A 83 0.50 13.82 -3.55
C GLU A 83 -0.45 13.03 -2.65
N THR A 84 -0.32 13.27 -1.34
CA THR A 84 -1.13 12.68 -0.28
C THR A 84 -1.86 13.77 0.49
N LEU A 85 -3.17 13.64 0.64
CA LEU A 85 -3.98 14.50 1.50
C LEU A 85 -4.37 13.72 2.75
N THR A 86 -3.94 14.21 3.91
CA THR A 86 -4.26 13.65 5.22
C THR A 86 -5.11 14.64 5.98
N THR A 87 -6.29 14.20 6.46
CA THR A 87 -7.16 15.03 7.30
C THR A 87 -7.04 14.60 8.76
N LEU A 88 -7.12 15.54 9.70
CA LEU A 88 -7.01 15.25 11.14
C LEU A 88 -8.29 14.60 11.72
N TYR A 89 -9.41 14.64 11.01
CA TYR A 89 -10.75 14.34 11.55
C TYR A 89 -11.35 13.03 11.06
N ALA A 90 -10.74 12.40 10.06
CA ALA A 90 -11.11 11.07 9.62
C ALA A 90 -9.82 10.34 9.25
N LEU A 91 -9.76 9.04 9.53
CA LEU A 91 -8.78 8.09 9.00
C LEU A 91 -8.94 7.93 7.47
N LEU A 92 -9.05 9.06 6.77
CA LEU A 92 -9.23 9.19 5.34
C LEU A 92 -7.92 9.78 4.80
N THR A 93 -7.27 9.01 3.95
CA THR A 93 -6.14 9.45 3.15
C THR A 93 -6.52 9.35 1.68
N LEU A 94 -6.29 10.42 0.93
CA LEU A 94 -6.32 10.38 -0.53
C LEU A 94 -4.88 10.39 -1.04
N THR A 95 -4.51 9.37 -1.81
CA THR A 95 -3.19 9.27 -2.43
C THR A 95 -3.35 9.16 -3.93
N SER A 96 -2.67 10.05 -4.67
CA SER A 96 -2.59 9.94 -6.12
C SER A 96 -1.52 8.92 -6.53
N PHE A 97 -1.74 8.24 -7.66
CA PHE A 97 -0.79 7.27 -8.22
C PHE A 97 -0.41 7.70 -9.64
N GLN A 98 0.89 7.74 -9.92
CA GLN A 98 1.39 8.06 -11.26
C GLN A 98 1.38 6.79 -12.11
N VAL A 99 0.32 6.62 -12.91
CA VAL A 99 0.22 5.48 -13.84
C VAL A 99 0.65 5.93 -15.24
N GLN A 100 1.88 5.58 -15.64
CA GLN A 100 2.36 5.87 -17.00
C GLN A 100 1.79 4.86 -18.00
N ASP A 101 1.15 5.34 -19.08
CA ASP A 101 0.82 4.49 -20.22
C ASP A 101 2.08 4.26 -21.06
N SER A 102 2.60 3.04 -21.04
CA SER A 102 3.74 2.61 -21.86
C SER A 102 3.47 2.68 -23.37
N ARG A 103 2.23 2.98 -23.80
CA ARG A 103 1.84 3.14 -25.22
C ARG A 103 1.89 4.57 -25.72
N ILE A 104 2.21 5.57 -24.89
CA ILE A 104 2.45 6.94 -25.34
C ILE A 104 3.96 7.17 -25.49
N SER A 105 4.55 6.51 -26.49
CA SER A 105 5.82 6.93 -27.06
C SER A 105 5.55 7.57 -28.44
N ARG A 106 5.54 8.90 -28.50
CA ARG A 106 6.01 9.75 -29.62
C ARG A 106 5.82 11.22 -29.24
N PRO A 107 6.85 12.05 -29.51
CA PRO A 107 6.75 12.81 -30.74
C PRO A 107 7.79 12.33 -31.75
N LYS A 108 7.34 12.00 -32.95
CA LYS A 108 8.17 12.13 -34.15
C LYS A 108 7.56 13.27 -34.94
N HIS A 109 8.10 14.47 -34.81
CA HIS A 109 8.06 15.43 -35.89
C HIS A 109 9.48 16.00 -36.05
N SER A 110 10.13 15.42 -37.07
CA SER A 110 11.18 16.02 -37.89
C SER A 110 10.70 17.30 -38.54
#